data_AF-A0A9N9PGI6-F1
#
_entry.id   AF-A0A9N9PGI6-F1
#
_cell.length_a   1.000
_cell.length_b   1.000
_cell.length_c   1.000
_cell.angle_alpha   90.00
_cell.angle_beta   90.00
_cell.angle_gamma   90.00
#
_symmetry.space_group_name_H-M   'P 1'
#
loop_
_entity.id
_entity.type
_entity.pdbx_description
1 polymer ?
#
loop_
_entity_poly.entity_id
_entity_poly.type
_entity_poly.pdbx_seq_one_letter_code
_entity_poly.pdbx_strand_id
1 'polypeptide(L)'
;MTFNIAIDGLTASGKTSIGYSLAKRLNFNFIDSGLFYRYLAYYNINSTNFNQHTYDNLINCSNLSAFYSLDISQKASELSKDKEIRTLINQEIKKLTKKKGFVVVG
;
A
#
# COMPACT_ATOMS: atom_id res chain seq x y z
N MET A 1 -6.72 23.32 7.52
CA MET A 1 -5.57 23.15 6.60
C MET A 1 -5.34 21.66 6.42
N THR A 2 -5.31 21.15 5.19
CA THR A 2 -5.24 19.70 4.92
C THR A 2 -3.85 19.34 4.40
N PHE A 3 -3.24 18.28 4.94
CA PHE A 3 -1.88 17.83 4.60
C PHE A 3 -1.82 16.29 4.49
N ASN A 4 -0.68 15.76 4.02
CA ASN A 4 -0.44 14.32 3.98
C ASN A 4 0.57 13.95 5.07
N ILE A 5 0.39 12.79 5.67
CA ILE A 5 1.27 12.25 6.73
C ILE A 5 1.84 10.93 6.21
N ALA A 6 3.16 10.78 6.21
CA ALA A 6 3.84 9.52 5.94
C ALA A 6 4.34 8.91 7.27
N ILE A 7 4.20 7.60 7.43
CA ILE A 7 4.66 6.86 8.62
C ILE A 7 5.50 5.67 8.15
N ASP A 8 6.81 5.77 8.34
CA ASP A 8 7.78 4.74 7.97
C ASP A 8 8.46 4.14 9.23
N GLY A 9 8.93 2.90 9.14
CA GLY A 9 9.73 2.27 10.20
C GLY A 9 9.82 0.74 10.07
N LEU A 10 10.43 0.08 11.03
CA LEU A 10 10.70 -1.37 10.98
C LEU A 10 9.41 -2.21 10.90
N THR A 11 9.49 -3.39 10.27
CA THR A 11 8.36 -4.33 10.23
C THR A 11 7.89 -4.69 11.64
N ALA A 12 6.59 -4.96 11.79
CA ALA A 12 5.94 -5.29 13.07
C ALA A 12 5.99 -4.21 14.17
N SER A 13 6.41 -2.96 13.89
CA SER A 13 6.42 -1.88 14.89
C SER A 13 5.06 -1.21 15.17
N GLY A 14 3.95 -1.75 14.66
CA GLY A 14 2.60 -1.23 14.91
C GLY A 14 2.16 -0.03 14.05
N LYS A 15 2.93 0.32 13.01
CA LYS A 15 2.67 1.51 12.16
C LYS A 15 1.30 1.51 11.49
N THR A 16 0.88 0.37 10.94
CA THR A 16 -0.44 0.23 10.30
C THR A 16 -1.56 0.54 11.29
N SER A 17 -1.48 0.01 12.52
CA SER A 17 -2.46 0.25 13.58
C SER A 17 -2.52 1.72 13.99
N ILE A 18 -1.36 2.35 14.21
CA ILE A 18 -1.28 3.77 14.60
C ILE A 18 -1.74 4.67 13.45
N GLY A 19 -1.27 4.42 12.23
CA GLY A 19 -1.64 5.20 11.05
C GLY A 19 -3.13 5.15 10.75
N TYR A 20 -3.75 3.98 10.90
CA TYR A 20 -5.19 3.83 10.73
C TYR A 20 -5.98 4.60 11.79
N SER A 21 -5.56 4.51 13.06
CA SER A 21 -6.17 5.27 14.15
C SER A 21 -6.02 6.78 13.96
N LEU A 22 -4.85 7.24 13.50
CA LEU A 22 -4.59 8.63 13.19
C LEU A 22 -5.47 9.14 12.03
N ALA A 23 -5.58 8.36 10.96
CA ALA A 23 -6.43 8.70 9.82
C ALA A 23 -7.89 8.91 10.25
N LYS A 24 -8.43 7.99 11.07
CA LYS A 24 -9.79 8.14 11.64
C LYS A 24 -9.95 9.42 12.47
N ARG A 25 -9.00 9.71 13.35
CA ARG A 25 -9.05 10.89 14.24
C ARG A 25 -9.01 12.21 13.46
N LEU A 26 -8.28 12.24 12.35
CA LEU A 26 -8.12 13.44 11.51
C LEU A 26 -9.16 13.53 10.39
N ASN A 27 -10.05 12.53 10.25
CA ASN A 27 -10.93 12.37 9.09
C ASN A 27 -10.15 12.36 7.76
N PHE A 28 -9.01 11.67 7.75
CA PHE A 28 -8.14 11.48 6.59
C PHE A 28 -8.34 10.09 6.01
N ASN A 29 -8.02 9.94 4.72
CA ASN A 29 -7.93 8.64 4.07
C ASN A 29 -6.66 7.89 4.52
N PHE A 30 -6.70 6.56 4.46
CA PHE A 30 -5.59 5.70 4.87
C PHE A 30 -5.08 4.88 3.69
N ILE A 31 -3.76 4.80 3.52
CA ILE A 31 -3.08 3.98 2.51
C ILE A 31 -1.98 3.17 3.20
N ASP A 32 -2.02 1.85 3.05
CA ASP A 32 -0.91 0.94 3.40
C ASP A 32 -0.19 0.54 2.11
N SER A 33 1.03 1.04 1.92
CA SER A 33 1.83 0.71 0.72
C SER A 33 2.18 -0.78 0.63
N GLY A 34 2.24 -1.49 1.77
CA GLY A 34 2.46 -2.93 1.85
C GLY A 34 1.37 -3.75 1.17
N LEU A 35 0.13 -3.23 1.11
CA LEU A 35 -0.97 -3.89 0.41
C LEU A 35 -0.74 -3.98 -1.10
N PHE A 36 -0.08 -3.00 -1.71
CA PHE A 36 0.23 -3.05 -3.15
C PHE A 36 1.14 -4.23 -3.46
N TYR A 37 2.22 -4.40 -2.69
CA TYR A 37 3.15 -5.51 -2.89
C TYR A 37 2.47 -6.87 -2.66
N ARG A 38 1.60 -6.99 -1.65
CA ARG A 38 0.84 -8.22 -1.40
C ARG A 38 -0.17 -8.52 -2.50
N TYR A 39 -0.84 -7.51 -3.03
CA TYR A 39 -1.74 -7.66 -4.17
C TYR A 39 -0.99 -8.18 -5.41
N LEU A 40 0.16 -7.59 -5.72
CA LEU A 40 1.00 -8.05 -6.83
C LEU A 40 1.46 -9.50 -6.62
N ALA A 41 1.91 -9.84 -5.40
CA ALA A 41 2.30 -11.18 -5.04
C ALA A 41 1.15 -12.20 -5.15
N TYR A 42 -0.07 -11.83 -4.75
CA TYR A 42 -1.24 -12.70 -4.80
C TYR A 42 -1.66 -13.05 -6.22
N TYR A 43 -1.68 -12.05 -7.11
CA TYR A 43 -2.07 -12.24 -8.51
C TYR A 43 -0.90 -12.60 -9.42
N ASN A 44 0.31 -12.80 -8.88
CA ASN A 44 1.56 -12.98 -9.64
C ASN A 44 1.74 -11.90 -10.73
N ILE A 45 1.46 -10.65 -10.38
CA ILE A 45 1.58 -9.49 -11.27
C ILE A 45 3.01 -8.96 -11.20
N ASN A 46 3.71 -8.98 -12.33
CA ASN A 46 5.04 -8.42 -12.48
C ASN A 46 4.97 -6.95 -12.97
N SER A 47 6.12 -6.27 -13.03
CA SER A 47 6.20 -4.85 -13.46
C SER A 47 5.53 -4.58 -14.81
N THR A 48 5.63 -5.51 -15.75
CA THR A 48 4.99 -5.43 -17.08
C THR A 48 3.46 -5.43 -17.05
N ASN A 49 2.86 -6.03 -16.02
CA ASN A 49 1.42 -6.20 -15.89
C ASN A 49 0.81 -5.18 -14.91
N PHE A 50 1.65 -4.37 -14.28
CA PHE A 50 1.22 -3.29 -13.41
C PHE A 50 0.52 -2.21 -14.25
N ASN A 51 -0.77 -2.04 -14.03
CA ASN A 51 -1.60 -1.10 -14.80
C ASN A 51 -2.30 -0.09 -13.89
N GLN A 52 -2.89 0.94 -14.50
CA GLN A 52 -3.54 2.03 -13.77
C GLN A 52 -4.76 1.58 -12.94
N HIS A 53 -5.35 0.42 -13.25
CA HIS A 53 -6.47 -0.15 -12.49
C HIS A 53 -6.02 -1.00 -11.29
N THR A 54 -4.71 -1.14 -11.06
CA THR A 54 -4.17 -1.95 -9.94
C THR A 54 -4.73 -1.48 -8.59
N TYR A 55 -4.85 -0.17 -8.37
CA TYR A 55 -5.42 0.36 -7.13
C TYR A 55 -6.92 0.11 -7.03
N ASP A 56 -7.68 0.36 -8.10
CA ASP A 56 -9.13 0.13 -8.12
C ASP A 56 -9.44 -1.36 -7.87
N ASN A 57 -8.65 -2.26 -8.44
CA ASN A 57 -8.78 -3.70 -8.21
C ASN A 57 -8.40 -4.08 -6.77
N LEU A 58 -7.39 -3.42 -6.19
CA LEU A 58 -6.98 -3.64 -4.81
C LEU A 58 -8.06 -3.24 -3.81
N ILE A 59 -8.69 -2.08 -3.97
CA ILE A 59 -9.73 -1.59 -3.05
C ILE A 59 -11.04 -2.37 -3.20
N ASN A 60 -11.35 -2.87 -4.40
CA ASN A 60 -12.55 -3.65 -4.66
C ASN A 60 -12.36 -5.16 -4.40
N CYS A 61 -11.18 -5.58 -3.95
CA CYS A 61 -10.91 -6.98 -3.67
C CYS A 61 -11.68 -7.45 -2.44
N SER A 62 -12.59 -8.41 -2.62
CA SER A 62 -13.43 -8.96 -1.55
C SER A 62 -12.67 -9.86 -0.57
N ASN A 63 -11.50 -10.38 -0.94
CA ASN A 63 -10.72 -11.30 -0.11
C ASN A 63 -9.37 -10.72 0.33
N LEU A 64 -9.43 -9.60 1.05
CA LEU A 64 -8.23 -8.94 1.61
C LEU A 64 -7.46 -9.85 2.58
N SER A 65 -8.13 -10.78 3.25
CA SER A 65 -7.48 -11.70 4.20
C SER A 65 -6.43 -12.59 3.54
N ALA A 66 -6.65 -12.98 2.29
CA ALA A 66 -5.72 -13.83 1.54
C ALA A 66 -4.37 -13.15 1.28
N PHE A 67 -4.31 -11.81 1.31
CA PHE A 67 -3.07 -11.06 1.12
C PHE A 67 -2.10 -11.17 2.29
N TYR A 68 -2.57 -11.63 3.45
CA TYR A 68 -1.78 -11.74 4.68
C TYR A 68 -1.27 -13.16 4.96
N SER A 69 -1.41 -14.09 4.01
CA SER A 69 -0.76 -15.39 4.14
C SER A 69 0.77 -15.24 4.17
N LEU A 70 1.45 -16.22 4.79
CA LEU A 70 2.90 -16.19 4.96
C LEU A 70 3.62 -16.13 3.60
N ASP A 71 3.22 -16.97 2.65
CA ASP A 71 3.81 -17.05 1.31
C ASP A 71 3.66 -15.74 0.55
N ILE A 72 2.50 -15.09 0.63
CA ILE A 72 2.25 -13.81 -0.03
C ILE A 72 3.05 -12.69 0.63
N SER A 73 3.16 -12.71 1.95
CA SER A 73 3.97 -11.73 2.68
C SER A 73 5.46 -11.84 2.36
N GLN A 74 5.97 -13.06 2.19
CA GLN A 74 7.36 -13.32 1.78
C GLN A 74 7.60 -12.81 0.35
N LYS A 75 6.75 -13.19 -0.61
CA LYS A 75 6.82 -12.69 -1.99
C LYS A 75 6.72 -11.17 -2.08
N ALA A 76 5.81 -10.56 -1.32
CA ALA A 76 5.69 -9.11 -1.25
C ALA A 76 6.98 -8.44 -0.77
N SER A 77 7.66 -9.04 0.21
CA SER A 77 8.97 -8.57 0.67
C SER A 77 10.04 -8.67 -0.41
N GLU A 78 10.01 -9.69 -1.26
CA GLU A 78 10.91 -9.83 -2.41
C GLU A 78 10.63 -8.76 -3.47
N LEU A 79 9.36 -8.58 -3.87
CA LEU A 79 8.94 -7.55 -4.82
C LEU A 79 9.29 -6.14 -4.34
N SER A 80 9.25 -5.89 -3.04
CA SER A 80 9.63 -4.58 -2.46
C SER A 80 11.11 -4.21 -2.63
N LYS A 81 11.97 -5.17 -3.00
CA LYS A 81 13.39 -4.94 -3.32
C LYS A 81 13.59 -4.53 -4.79
N ASP A 82 12.63 -4.83 -5.66
CA ASP A 82 12.67 -4.44 -7.07
C ASP A 82 12.43 -2.93 -7.21
N LYS A 83 13.42 -2.24 -7.79
CA LYS A 83 13.39 -0.77 -7.96
C LYS A 83 12.31 -0.31 -8.93
N GLU A 84 12.04 -1.07 -9.98
CA GLU A 84 11.01 -0.74 -10.98
C GLU A 84 9.63 -0.81 -10.32
N ILE A 85 9.33 -1.91 -9.62
CA ILE A 85 8.06 -2.09 -8.91
C ILE A 85 7.85 -1.02 -7.83
N ARG A 86 8.88 -0.72 -7.03
CA ARG A 86 8.82 0.39 -6.05
C ARG A 86 8.49 1.72 -6.72
N THR A 87 9.08 1.97 -7.90
CA THR A 87 8.87 3.23 -8.62
C THR A 87 7.42 3.34 -9.11
N LEU A 88 6.88 2.26 -9.67
CA LEU A 88 5.49 2.19 -10.14
C LEU A 88 4.48 2.41 -9.00
N ILE A 89 4.64 1.68 -7.88
CA ILE A 89 3.76 1.84 -6.70
C ILE A 89 3.82 3.27 -6.15
N ASN A 90 5.03 3.83 -6.03
CA ASN A 90 5.19 5.20 -5.54
C ASN A 90 4.54 6.23 -6.48
N GLN A 91 4.57 6.01 -7.79
CA GLN A 91 3.87 6.87 -8.75
C GLN A 91 2.36 6.80 -8.56
N GLU A 92 1.79 5.61 -8.35
CA GLU A 92 0.35 5.46 -8.07
C GLU A 92 -0.06 6.11 -6.75
N ILE A 93 0.67 5.87 -5.66
CA ILE A 93 0.39 6.50 -4.35
C ILE A 93 0.46 8.04 -4.48
N LYS A 94 1.42 8.58 -5.24
CA LYS A 94 1.49 10.03 -5.52
C LYS A 94 0.29 10.54 -6.31
N LYS A 95 -0.22 9.78 -7.28
CA LYS A 95 -1.44 10.15 -8.03
C LYS A 95 -2.66 10.20 -7.10
N LEU A 96 -2.82 9.20 -6.24
CA LEU A 96 -3.93 9.11 -5.27
C LEU A 96 -3.90 10.25 -4.23
N THR A 97 -2.70 10.61 -3.78
CA THR A 97 -2.48 11.60 -2.73
C THR A 97 -2.28 13.03 -3.25
N LYS A 98 -2.63 13.30 -4.53
CA LYS A 98 -2.65 14.65 -5.12
C LYS A 98 -3.54 15.59 -4.33
N LYS A 99 -4.73 15.12 -3.92
CA LYS A 99 -5.56 15.81 -2.93
C LYS A 99 -4.98 15.53 -1.54
N LYS A 100 -4.90 16.55 -0.69
CA LYS A 100 -4.41 16.40 0.68
C LYS A 100 -5.42 15.67 1.55
N GLY A 101 -4.97 15.10 2.68
CA GLY A 101 -5.83 14.42 3.65
C GLY A 101 -5.64 12.91 3.65
N PHE A 102 -4.38 12.48 3.57
CA PHE A 102 -3.99 11.07 3.56
C PHE A 102 -2.96 10.78 4.64
N VAL A 103 -3.12 9.62 5.28
CA VAL A 103 -2.07 8.96 6.07
C VAL A 103 -1.57 7.78 5.24
N VAL A 104 -0.28 7.78 4.92
CA VAL A 104 0.38 6.74 4.12
C VAL A 104 1.37 5.99 5.02
N VAL A 105 1.29 4.67 5.05
CA VAL A 105 2.17 3.79 5.84
C VAL A 105 3.06 2.96 4.92
N GLY A 106 4.35 2.88 5.28
CA GLY A 106 5.39 2.07 4.64
C GLY A 106 6.10 1.13 5.60
#